data_AF-A0A6N6MWV2-F1
#
_entry.id   AF-A0A6N6MWV2-F1
#
_cell.length_a   1.000
_cell.length_b   1.000
_cell.length_c   1.000
_cell.angle_alpha   90.00
_cell.angle_beta   90.00
_cell.angle_gamma   90.00
#
_symmetry.space_group_name_H-M   'P 1'
#
loop_
_entity.id
_entity.type
_entity.pdbx_description
1 polymer ?
#
loop_
_entity_poly.entity_id
_entity_poly.type
_entity_poly.pdbx_seq_one_letter_code
_entity_poly.pdbx_strand_id
1 'polypeptide(L)' 'MPPRPSAETSPSPTVEAIAAAYLEAADGDSALAIRRIIQDALTDLCEAERRTLRRDRLISHGYVRGAFEARR' A
#
# COMPACT_ATOMS: atom_id res chain seq x y z
N MET A 1 -14.61 7.91 32.25
CA MET A 1 -14.45 7.98 30.78
C MET A 1 -14.28 6.56 30.28
N PRO A 2 -15.21 6.00 29.49
CA PRO A 2 -15.03 4.65 28.97
C PRO A 2 -13.88 4.63 27.95
N PRO A 3 -13.13 3.52 27.84
CA PRO A 3 -12.10 3.38 26.82
C PRO A 3 -12.75 3.44 25.44
N ARG A 4 -12.15 4.22 24.53
CA ARG A 4 -12.55 4.27 23.11
C ARG A 4 -12.46 2.85 22.56
N PRO A 5 -13.42 2.37 21.75
CA PRO A 5 -13.31 1.07 21.12
C PRO A 5 -12.01 1.05 20.32
N SER A 6 -11.07 0.21 20.77
CA SER A 6 -9.83 -0.09 20.07
C SER A 6 -10.20 -0.38 18.62
N ALA A 7 -9.55 0.31 17.69
CA ALA A 7 -9.70 0.13 16.25
C ALA A 7 -9.96 -1.34 15.96
N GLU A 8 -11.21 -1.65 15.60
CA GLU A 8 -11.59 -2.98 15.14
C GLU A 8 -10.73 -3.20 13.91
N THR A 9 -9.67 -4.00 14.06
CA THR A 9 -8.90 -4.49 12.93
C THR A 9 -9.89 -5.35 12.16
N SER A 10 -10.61 -4.72 11.23
CA SER A 10 -11.49 -5.40 10.31
C SER A 10 -10.72 -6.61 9.78
N PRO A 11 -11.29 -7.82 9.85
CA PRO A 11 -10.58 -9.00 9.36
C PRO A 11 -10.12 -8.69 7.94
N SER A 12 -8.81 -8.80 7.71
CA SER A 12 -8.25 -8.63 6.37
C SER A 12 -9.05 -9.53 5.43
N PRO A 13 -9.64 -8.99 4.35
CA PRO A 13 -10.44 -9.82 3.47
C PRO A 13 -9.58 -10.98 2.98
N THR A 14 -10.14 -12.19 3.07
CA THR A 14 -9.47 -13.40 2.56
C THR A 14 -9.30 -13.27 1.04
N VAL A 15 -8.30 -13.95 0.47
CA VAL A 15 -7.99 -13.88 -0.96
C VAL A 15 -9.24 -14.20 -1.82
N GLU A 16 -10.05 -15.16 -1.37
CA GLU A 16 -11.31 -15.55 -2.01
C GLU A 16 -12.33 -14.42 -2.01
N ALA A 17 -12.43 -13.65 -0.92
CA ALA A 17 -13.34 -12.51 -0.82
C ALA A 17 -12.91 -11.37 -1.75
N ILE A 18 -11.60 -11.14 -1.88
CA ILE A 18 -11.06 -10.16 -2.82
C ILE A 18 -11.35 -10.60 -4.26
N ALA A 19 -11.05 -11.85 -4.61
CA ALA A 19 -11.31 -12.38 -5.95
C ALA A 19 -12.81 -12.33 -6.32
N ALA A 20 -13.69 -12.67 -5.38
CA ALA A 20 -15.14 -12.56 -5.57
C ALA A 20 -15.57 -11.11 -5.86
N ALA A 21 -15.06 -10.14 -5.10
CA ALA A 21 -15.40 -8.73 -5.31
C ALA A 21 -15.02 -8.23 -6.72
N TYR A 22 -13.88 -8.68 -7.26
CA TYR A 22 -13.46 -8.34 -8.63
C TYR A 22 -14.28 -9.04 -9.71
N LEU A 23 -14.73 -10.28 -9.47
CA LEU A 23 -15.63 -11.00 -10.36
C LEU A 23 -17.01 -10.33 -10.43
N GLU A 24 -17.56 -9.95 -9.28
CA GLU A 24 -18.81 -9.18 -9.19
C GLU A 24 -18.67 -7.83 -9.92
N ALA A 25 -17.56 -7.12 -9.69
CA ALA A 25 -17.28 -5.84 -10.36
C ALA A 25 -17.06 -5.98 -11.89
N ALA A 26 -16.79 -7.19 -12.37
CA ALA A 26 -16.61 -7.52 -13.78
C ALA A 26 -17.86 -8.19 -14.40
N ASP A 27 -19.01 -8.19 -13.70
CA ASP A 27 -20.26 -8.82 -14.15
C ASP A 27 -20.07 -10.30 -14.53
N GLY A 28 -19.21 -11.00 -13.79
CA GLY A 28 -18.85 -12.40 -14.04
C GLY A 28 -17.80 -12.64 -15.13
N ASP A 29 -17.28 -11.61 -15.79
CA ASP A 29 -16.15 -11.76 -16.72
C ASP A 29 -14.83 -11.98 -15.96
N SER A 30 -14.46 -13.25 -15.80
CA SER A 30 -13.22 -13.67 -15.17
C SER A 30 -11.96 -13.10 -15.80
N ALA A 31 -11.94 -12.90 -17.14
CA ALA A 31 -10.77 -12.36 -17.81
C ALA A 31 -10.61 -10.87 -17.51
N LEU A 32 -11.71 -10.11 -17.44
CA LEU A 32 -11.70 -8.72 -17.01
C LEU A 32 -11.34 -8.58 -15.53
N ALA A 33 -11.90 -9.43 -14.67
CA ALA A 33 -11.60 -9.45 -13.24
C ALA A 33 -10.09 -9.64 -13.00
N ILE A 34 -9.47 -10.65 -13.63
CA ILE A 34 -8.04 -10.91 -13.49
C ILE A 34 -7.19 -9.74 -13.98
N ARG A 35 -7.51 -9.15 -15.14
CA ARG A 35 -6.78 -7.97 -15.64
C ARG A 35 -6.84 -6.81 -14.65
N ARG A 36 -8.01 -6.57 -14.05
CA ARG A 36 -8.20 -5.52 -13.04
C ARG A 36 -7.42 -5.80 -11.75
N ILE A 37 -7.50 -7.03 -11.22
CA ILE A 37 -6.74 -7.45 -10.04
C ILE A 37 -5.23 -7.20 -10.24
N ILE A 38 -4.70 -7.61 -11.39
CA ILE A 38 -3.27 -7.42 -11.70
C ILE A 38 -2.94 -5.93 -11.82
N GLN A 39 -3.79 -5.15 -12.48
CA GLN A 39 -3.57 -3.71 -12.66
C GLN A 39 -3.56 -2.95 -11.33
N ASP A 40 -4.47 -3.27 -10.41
CA ASP A 40 -4.50 -2.69 -9.07
C ASP A 40 -3.28 -3.13 -8.26
N ALA A 41 -2.92 -4.41 -8.28
CA ALA A 41 -1.73 -4.90 -7.57
C ALA A 41 -0.43 -4.23 -8.05
N LEU A 42 -0.29 -4.00 -9.36
CA LEU A 42 0.85 -3.27 -9.92
C LEU A 42 0.81 -1.78 -9.58
N THR A 43 -0.37 -1.19 -9.48
CA THR A 43 -0.54 0.21 -9.05
C THR A 43 -0.16 0.38 -7.60
N ASP A 44 -0.62 -0.52 -6.73
CA ASP A 44 -0.26 -0.58 -5.31
C ASP A 44 1.25 -0.76 -5.12
N LEU A 45 1.87 -1.64 -5.91
CA LEU A 45 3.32 -1.82 -5.90
C LEU A 45 4.04 -0.52 -6.31
N CYS A 46 3.64 0.12 -7.41
CA CYS A 46 4.20 1.40 -7.83
C CYS A 46 4.01 2.50 -6.77
N GLU A 47 2.87 2.51 -6.07
CA GLU A 47 2.63 3.43 -4.96
C GLU A 47 3.53 3.15 -3.76
N ALA A 48 3.69 1.88 -3.39
CA ALA A 48 4.57 1.47 -2.32
C ALA A 48 6.03 1.83 -2.63
N GLU A 49 6.51 1.55 -3.84
CA GLU A 49 7.85 1.92 -4.30
C GLU A 49 8.06 3.43 -4.27
N ARG A 50 7.09 4.23 -4.74
CA ARG A 50 7.16 5.70 -4.67
C ARG A 50 7.23 6.20 -3.22
N ARG A 51 6.53 5.56 -2.29
CA ARG A 51 6.60 5.90 -0.86
C ARG A 51 7.97 5.55 -0.27
N THR A 52 8.55 4.40 -0.63
CA THR A 52 9.88 3.96 -0.17
C THR A 52 10.98 4.87 -0.71
N LEU A 53 10.99 5.16 -2.02
CA LEU A 53 11.99 6.05 -2.63
C LEU A 53 11.93 7.47 -2.07
N ARG A 54 10.73 7.98 -1.74
CA ARG A 54 10.60 9.28 -1.06
C ARG A 54 11.15 9.25 0.38
N ARG A 55 10.99 8.12 1.08
CA ARG A 55 11.54 7.93 2.44
C ARG A 55 13.06 7.82 2.43
N ASP A 56 13.62 7.07 1.51
CA ASP A 56 15.08 6.89 1.37
C ASP A 56 15.76 8.19 0.93
N ARG A 57 15.08 9.00 0.11
CA ARG A 57 15.57 10.33 -0.28
C ARG A 57 15.58 11.30 0.91
N LEU A 58 14.60 11.25 1.81
CA LEU A 58 14.58 12.05 3.05
C LEU A 58 15.63 11.57 4.07
N ILE A 59 15.85 10.26 4.20
CA ILE A 59 16.92 9.69 5.05
C ILE A 59 18.30 10.08 4.53
N SER A 60 18.53 9.96 3.22
CA SER A 60 19.80 10.36 2.59
C SER A 60 20.05 11.87 2.76
N HIS A 61 19.03 12.71 2.60
CA HIS A 61 19.17 14.15 2.78
C HIS A 61 19.42 14.53 4.26
N GLY A 62 18.80 13.83 5.20
CA GLY A 62 19.06 13.97 6.64
C GLY A 62 20.47 13.51 7.03
N TYR A 63 20.94 12.39 6.47
CA TYR A 63 22.29 11.86 6.68
C TYR A 63 23.37 12.80 6.10
N VAL A 64 23.18 13.31 4.87
CA VAL A 64 24.10 14.27 4.24
C VAL A 64 24.16 15.57 5.03
N ARG A 65 23.02 16.09 5.51
CA ARG A 65 23.01 17.30 6.33
C ARG A 65 23.68 17.09 7.70
N GLY A 66 23.40 15.97 8.37
CA GLY A 66 24.05 15.60 9.63
C GLY A 66 25.57 15.40 9.48
N ALA A 67 26.01 14.83 8.36
CA ALA A 67 27.43 14.68 8.05
C ALA A 67 28.12 16.01 7.72
N PHE A 68 27.43 16.96 7.08
CA PHE A 68 27.96 18.30 6.83
C PHE A 68 28.02 19.16 8.11
N GLU A 69 27.06 19.01 9.03
CA GLU A 69 27.05 19.71 10.32
C GLU A 69 28.08 19.11 11.30
N ALA A 70 28.31 17.80 11.29
CA ALA A 70 29.30 17.14 12.16
C ALA A 70 30.77 17.33 11.72
N ARG A 71 31.00 17.84 10.51
CA ARG A 71 32.34 18.08 9.94
C ARG A 71 32.76 19.56 10.00
N ARG A 72 32.05 20.37 10.78
CA ARG A 72 32.32 21.79 11.02
C ARG A 72 32.65 22.00 12.49
#